data_AF-A0A9E4A8H4-F1
#
_entry.id   AF-A0A9E4A8H4-F1
#
_cell.length_a   1.000
_cell.length_b   1.000
_cell.length_c   1.000
_cell.angle_alpha   90.00
_cell.angle_beta   90.00
_cell.angle_gamma   90.00
#
_symmetry.space_group_name_H-M   'P 1'
#
loop_
_entity.id
_entity.type
_entity.pdbx_description
1 polymer ?
#
loop_
_entity_poly.entity_id
_entity_poly.type
_entity_poly.pdbx_seq_one_letter_code
_entity_poly.pdbx_strand_id
1 'polypeptide(L)' 'MTENFLFAGGQGSGKLATYRIDSQSGELQHLETYTVGNSPMWVLFVELSGS' A
#
# COMPACT_ATOMS: atom_id res chain seq x y z
N MET A 1 12.96 5.85 13.82
CA MET A 1 12.88 4.76 12.82
C MET A 1 11.50 4.90 12.21
N THR A 2 11.43 5.30 10.94
CA THR A 2 10.14 5.44 10.25
C THR A 2 9.78 4.05 9.73
N GLU A 3 8.58 3.56 10.03
CA GLU A 3 8.06 2.35 9.41
C GLU A 3 7.72 2.67 7.94
N ASN A 4 8.25 1.86 7.01
CA ASN A 4 8.11 2.10 5.59
C ASN A 4 7.12 1.09 4.98
N PHE A 5 6.09 1.61 4.30
CA PHE A 5 5.06 0.79 3.66
C PHE A 5 4.96 1.08 2.17
N LEU A 6 4.54 0.07 1.40
CA LEU A 6 4.21 0.17 -0.01
C LEU A 6 2.78 -0.31 -0.25
N PHE A 7 2.05 0.43 -1.09
CA PHE A 7 0.68 0.13 -1.48
C PHE A 7 0.60 0.09 -3.01
N ALA A 8 0.11 -1.03 -3.58
CA ALA A 8 0.07 -1.25 -5.02
C ALA A 8 -1.36 -1.51 -5.50
N GLY A 9 -1.88 -0.59 -6.32
CA GLY A 9 -3.17 -0.75 -7.01
C GLY A 9 -3.03 -1.62 -8.26
N GLY A 10 -3.74 -2.73 -8.30
CA GLY A 10 -3.79 -3.63 -9.44
C GLY A 10 -4.87 -3.21 -10.43
N GLN A 11 -4.48 -2.47 -11.48
CA GLN A 11 -5.39 -1.97 -12.52
C GLN A 11 -6.30 -3.09 -13.10
N GLY A 12 -5.73 -4.23 -13.45
CA GLY A 12 -6.50 -5.34 -14.06
C GLY A 12 -7.29 -6.18 -13.06
N SER A 13 -6.90 -6.20 -11.78
CA SER A 13 -7.48 -7.09 -10.77
C SER A 13 -8.54 -6.41 -9.89
N GLY A 14 -8.53 -5.08 -9.85
CA GLY A 14 -9.38 -4.32 -8.94
C GLY A 14 -9.02 -4.50 -7.46
N LYS A 15 -7.75 -4.82 -7.20
CA LYS A 15 -7.23 -5.11 -5.85
C LYS A 15 -6.15 -4.09 -5.44
N LEU A 16 -5.95 -3.96 -4.13
CA LEU A 16 -4.87 -3.20 -3.50
C LEU A 16 -4.06 -4.15 -2.64
N ALA A 17 -2.78 -4.35 -2.98
CA ALA A 17 -1.87 -5.12 -2.16
C ALA A 17 -1.04 -4.19 -1.27
N THR A 18 -0.78 -4.61 -0.04
CA THR A 18 -0.02 -3.86 0.95
C THR A 18 1.22 -4.63 1.39
N TYR A 19 2.30 -3.90 1.65
CA TYR A 19 3.60 -4.46 2.01
C TYR A 19 4.30 -3.61 3.07
N ARG A 20 5.06 -4.28 3.94
CA ARG A 20 6.11 -3.66 4.76
C ARG A 20 7.45 -3.80 4.03
N ILE A 21 8.25 -2.75 4.06
CA ILE A 21 9.60 -2.74 3.48
C ILE A 21 10.59 -3.08 4.60
N ASP A 22 11.38 -4.14 4.44
CA ASP A 22 12.48 -4.42 5.34
C ASP A 22 13.53 -3.29 5.26
N SER A 23 13.86 -2.68 6.40
CA SER A 23 14.73 -1.50 6.45
C SER A 23 16.20 -1.78 6.13
N GLN A 24 16.65 -3.03 6.18
CA GLN A 24 18.03 -3.42 5.92
C GLN A 24 18.21 -3.96 4.50
N SER A 25 17.31 -4.83 4.05
CA SER A 25 17.39 -5.52 2.76
C SER A 25 16.57 -4.86 1.65
N GLY A 26 15.54 -4.08 2.00
CA GLY A 26 14.56 -3.55 1.04
C GLY A 26 13.55 -4.58 0.55
N GLU A 27 13.55 -5.80 1.09
CA GLU A 27 12.59 -6.82 0.72
C GLU A 27 11.16 -6.43 1.11
N LEU A 28 10.20 -6.83 0.28
CA LEU A 28 8.79 -6.55 0.50
C LEU A 28 8.13 -7.74 1.20
N GLN A 29 7.74 -7.54 2.46
CA GLN A 29 6.89 -8.48 3.17
C GLN A 29 5.43 -8.17 2.87
N HIS A 30 4.73 -9.10 2.22
CA HIS A 30 3.29 -8.96 2.00
C HIS A 30 2.53 -8.90 3.33
N LEU A 31 1.57 -7.99 3.42
CA LEU A 31 0.70 -7.84 4.59
C LEU A 31 -0.71 -8.35 4.27
N GLU A 32 -1.44 -7.63 3.42
CA GLU A 32 -2.84 -7.91 3.10
C GLU A 32 -3.17 -7.48 1.67
N THR A 33 -4.22 -8.08 1.09
CA THR A 33 -4.81 -7.66 -0.19
C THR A 33 -6.29 -7.34 -0.04
N TYR A 34 -6.69 -6.16 -0.48
CA TYR A 34 -8.07 -5.68 -0.43
C TYR A 34 -8.69 -5.61 -1.82
N THR A 35 -9.99 -5.88 -1.94
CA THR A 35 -10.77 -5.54 -3.14
C THR A 35 -11.17 -4.07 -3.06
N VAL A 36 -10.84 -3.27 -4.08
CA VAL A 36 -11.03 -1.80 -4.06
C VAL A 36 -11.86 -1.26 -5.23
N GLY A 37 -12.36 -2.15 -6.10
CA GLY A 37 -13.18 -1.78 -7.26
C GLY A 37 -12.39 -1.74 -8.56
N ASN A 38 -12.97 -1.21 -9.64
CA ASN A 38 -12.42 -1.37 -10.98
C ASN A 38 -11.23 -0.42 -11.25
N SER A 39 -10.16 -0.97 -11.80
CA SER A 39 -9.03 -0.21 -12.36
C SER A 39 -8.45 0.88 -11.45
N PRO A 40 -8.00 0.54 -10.22
CA PRO A 40 -7.35 1.50 -9.34
C PRO A 40 -6.07 2.05 -10.00
N MET A 41 -5.97 3.38 -10.09
CA MET A 41 -4.84 4.07 -10.74
C MET A 41 -4.10 5.06 -9.81
N TRP A 42 -4.65 5.37 -8.63
CA TRP A 42 -4.06 6.35 -7.73
C TRP A 42 -4.19 5.91 -6.27
N VAL A 43 -3.14 6.14 -5.48
CA VAL A 43 -3.11 5.94 -4.02
C VAL A 43 -2.60 7.23 -3.40
N LEU A 44 -3.34 7.76 -2.41
CA LEU A 44 -2.97 8.98 -1.67
C LEU A 44 -2.93 8.66 -0.18
N PHE A 45 -1.82 9.01 0.48
CA PHE A 45 -1.74 9.03 1.93
C PHE A 45 -2.19 10.41 2.42
N VAL A 46 -3.14 10.43 3.35
CA VAL A 46 -3.63 11.65 3.98
C VAL A 46 -3.33 11.57 5.46
N GLU A 47 -2.57 12.53 5.97
CA GLU A 47 -2.46 12.72 7.41
C GLU A 47 -3.69 13.48 7.90
N LEU A 48 -4.51 12.82 8.72
CA LEU A 48 -5.65 13.47 9.34
C LEU A 48 -5.16 14.19 10.59
N SER A 49 -4.90 15.49 10.46
CA SER A 49 -4.66 16.36 11.61
C SER A 49 -6.00 16.51 12.35
N GLY A 50 -6.12 15.86 13.50
CA GLY A 50 -7.23 16.11 14.41
C GLY A 50 -7.12 17.52 14.97
N SER A 51 -8.17 18.32 14.77
CA SER A 51 -8.42 19.57 15.49
C SER A 51 -8.69 19.33 16.98
#